data_AF-A0A438M5D7-F1
#
_entry.id   AF-A0A438M5D7-F1
#
_cell.length_a   1.000
_cell.length_b   1.000
_cell.length_c   1.000
_cell.angle_alpha   90.00
_cell.angle_beta   90.00
_cell.angle_gamma   90.00
#
_symmetry.space_group_name_H-M   'P 1'
#
loop_
_entity.id
_entity.type
_entity.pdbx_description
1 polymer ?
#
loop_
_entity_poly.entity_id
_entity_poly.type
_entity_poly.pdbx_seq_one_letter_code
_entity_poly.pdbx_strand_id
1 'polypeptide(L)'
;MGACADRPELPFWPLLFANVKVRLLGSDDFPLQAKQHAACDLAAAAAVGALKVPIGDRFPLEEIAKSRERVDVGGRGRVLVTIPEWTPPRCSTAIFPERTHNRQRAMAHGE
;
A
#
# COMPACT_ATOMS: atom_id res chain seq x y z
N MET A 1 8.68 24.23 -11.78
CA MET A 1 9.10 23.89 -10.41
C MET A 1 7.94 24.25 -9.49
N GLY A 2 7.04 23.31 -9.21
CA GLY A 2 5.88 23.56 -8.35
C GLY A 2 6.23 23.21 -6.92
N ALA A 3 6.07 24.14 -5.98
CA ALA A 3 6.19 23.85 -4.56
C ALA A 3 5.21 22.73 -4.20
N CYS A 4 5.70 21.68 -3.54
CA CYS A 4 4.82 20.76 -2.82
C CYS A 4 4.15 21.59 -1.74
N ALA A 5 2.92 22.04 -1.98
CA ALA A 5 2.16 22.70 -0.93
C ALA A 5 2.04 21.70 0.23
N ASP A 6 2.52 22.09 1.42
CA ASP A 6 2.48 21.24 2.63
C ASP A 6 1.05 20.80 2.99
N ARG A 7 0.04 21.47 2.42
CA ARG A 7 -1.37 21.13 2.53
C ARG A 7 -1.93 20.77 1.15
N PRO A 8 -2.35 19.51 0.91
CA PRO A 8 -3.08 19.17 -0.29
C PRO A 8 -4.45 19.88 -0.31
N GLU A 9 -4.78 20.53 -1.43
CA GLU A 9 -6.07 21.19 -1.64
C GLU A 9 -7.00 20.30 -2.47
N LEU A 10 -8.27 20.20 -2.04
CA LEU A 10 -9.31 19.50 -2.79
C LEU A 10 -10.13 20.54 -3.59
N PRO A 11 -10.22 20.43 -4.92
CA PRO A 11 -10.99 21.37 -5.73
C PRO A 11 -12.50 21.12 -5.56
N PHE A 12 -13.07 21.66 -4.47
CA PHE A 12 -14.44 21.38 -4.04
C PHE A 12 -15.49 21.68 -5.11
N TRP A 13 -15.49 22.89 -5.69
CA TRP A 13 -16.51 23.31 -6.65
C TRP A 13 -16.53 22.44 -7.93
N PRO A 14 -15.39 22.20 -8.61
CA PRO A 14 -15.36 21.28 -9.74
C PRO A 14 -15.90 19.88 -9.41
N LEU A 15 -15.50 19.32 -8.26
CA LEU A 15 -15.95 17.98 -7.85
C LEU A 15 -17.43 17.92 -7.51
N LEU A 16 -17.96 18.98 -6.87
CA LEU A 16 -19.37 19.11 -6.54
C LEU A 16 -20.23 19.14 -7.80
N PHE A 17 -19.89 20.00 -8.76
CA PHE A 17 -20.66 20.13 -10.00
C PHE A 17 -20.51 18.91 -10.91
N ALA A 18 -19.39 18.20 -10.84
CA ALA A 18 -19.20 16.92 -11.52
C ALA A 18 -19.80 15.72 -10.78
N ASN A 19 -20.45 15.93 -9.62
CA ASN A 19 -21.01 14.88 -8.77
C ASN A 19 -20.01 13.74 -8.48
N VAL A 20 -18.74 14.10 -8.25
CA VAL A 20 -17.66 13.14 -8.04
C VAL A 20 -17.75 12.57 -6.64
N LYS A 21 -17.67 11.25 -6.53
CA LYS A 21 -17.51 10.55 -5.24
C LYS A 21 -16.03 10.28 -5.00
N VAL A 22 -15.48 10.90 -3.95
CA VAL A 22 -14.13 10.59 -3.46
C VAL A 22 -14.24 9.49 -2.40
N ARG A 23 -13.40 8.45 -2.54
CA ARG A 23 -13.23 7.37 -1.56
C ARG A 23 -11.76 7.33 -1.18
N LEU A 24 -11.47 7.62 0.09
CA LEU A 24 -10.13 7.48 0.64
C LEU A 24 -10.04 6.06 1.21
N LEU A 25 -9.13 5.27 0.68
CA LEU A 25 -8.95 3.86 1.06
C LEU A 25 -7.51 3.65 1.48
N GLY A 26 -7.31 3.30 2.74
CA GLY A 26 -6.09 2.72 3.25
C GLY A 26 -6.04 1.22 2.95
N SER A 27 -4.84 0.67 2.85
CA SER A 27 -4.66 -0.78 2.75
C SER A 27 -5.34 -1.53 3.91
N ASP A 28 -5.45 -0.91 5.08
CA ASP A 28 -6.05 -1.50 6.28
C ASP A 28 -7.59 -1.46 6.32
N ASP A 29 -8.24 -0.76 5.39
CA ASP A 29 -9.70 -0.71 5.30
C ASP A 29 -10.30 -1.98 4.69
N PHE A 30 -9.48 -2.83 4.06
CA PHE A 30 -9.93 -4.05 3.40
C PHE A 30 -10.02 -5.22 4.37
N PRO A 31 -11.12 -6.00 4.34
CA PRO A 31 -11.23 -7.20 5.15
C PRO A 31 -10.16 -8.21 4.73
N LEU A 32 -9.77 -9.06 5.68
CA LEU A 32 -8.72 -10.06 5.48
C LEU A 32 -8.98 -10.93 4.24
N GLN A 33 -10.20 -11.44 4.09
CA GLN A 33 -10.56 -12.29 2.95
C GLN A 33 -10.33 -11.59 1.61
N ALA A 34 -10.64 -10.29 1.51
CA ALA A 34 -10.41 -9.53 0.29
C ALA A 34 -8.91 -9.40 -0.02
N LYS A 35 -8.07 -9.20 1.01
CA LYS A 35 -6.61 -9.19 0.85
C LYS A 35 -6.07 -10.54 0.38
N GLN A 36 -6.61 -11.64 0.91
CA GLN A 36 -6.23 -13.01 0.51
C GLN A 36 -6.61 -13.30 -0.94
N HIS A 37 -7.84 -12.98 -1.35
CA HIS A 37 -8.26 -13.14 -2.74
C HIS A 37 -7.39 -12.32 -3.70
N ALA A 38 -7.14 -11.05 -3.36
CA ALA A 38 -6.27 -10.19 -4.16
C ALA A 38 -4.84 -10.77 -4.27
N ALA A 39 -4.29 -11.35 -3.20
CA ALA A 39 -2.98 -11.99 -3.25
C ALA A 39 -2.95 -13.18 -4.23
N CYS A 40 -3.99 -14.02 -4.23
CA CYS A 40 -4.11 -15.14 -5.17
C CYS A 40 -4.20 -14.65 -6.62
N ASP A 41 -5.05 -13.66 -6.90
CA ASP A 41 -5.26 -13.13 -8.23
C ASP A 41 -3.98 -12.47 -8.80
N LEU A 42 -3.31 -11.67 -7.97
CA LEU A 42 -2.04 -11.03 -8.34
C LEU A 42 -0.93 -12.08 -8.58
N ALA A 43 -0.87 -13.13 -7.78
CA ALA A 43 0.09 -14.22 -7.97
C ALA A 43 -0.17 -14.99 -9.27
N ALA A 44 -1.45 -15.29 -9.58
CA ALA A 44 -1.83 -15.94 -10.82
C ALA A 44 -1.44 -15.09 -12.06
N ALA A 45 -1.74 -13.79 -12.01
CA ALA A 45 -1.35 -12.85 -13.07
C ALA A 45 0.17 -12.73 -13.24
N ALA A 46 0.92 -12.73 -12.13
CA ALA A 46 2.38 -12.70 -12.16
C ALA A 46 2.98 -14.00 -12.71
N ALA A 47 2.42 -15.16 -12.37
CA ALA A 47 2.89 -16.46 -12.83
C ALA A 47 2.85 -16.61 -14.36
N VAL A 48 1.84 -16.03 -15.01
CA VAL A 48 1.72 -16.00 -16.47
C VAL A 48 2.36 -14.75 -17.12
N GLY A 49 3.00 -13.90 -16.32
CA GLY A 49 3.67 -12.69 -16.80
C GLY A 49 2.74 -11.55 -17.25
N ALA A 50 1.43 -11.67 -17.00
CA ALA A 50 0.44 -10.61 -17.26
C ALA A 50 0.59 -9.42 -16.28
N LEU A 51 1.18 -9.67 -15.11
CA LEU A 51 1.58 -8.64 -14.16
C LEU A 51 3.10 -8.66 -13.97
N LYS A 52 3.76 -7.53 -14.21
CA LYS A 52 5.19 -7.33 -13.94
C LYS A 52 5.39 -6.11 -13.08
N VAL A 53 6.22 -6.26 -12.05
CA VAL A 53 6.59 -5.17 -11.15
C VAL A 53 8.07 -4.86 -11.38
N PRO A 54 8.43 -3.70 -11.95
CA PRO A 54 9.82 -3.34 -12.16
C PRO A 54 10.50 -3.17 -10.80
N ILE A 55 11.65 -3.82 -10.63
CA ILE A 55 12.50 -3.66 -9.46
C ILE A 55 13.54 -2.61 -9.83
N GLY A 56 13.54 -1.49 -9.10
CA GLY A 56 14.49 -0.41 -9.32
C GLY A 56 15.84 -0.77 -8.71
N ASP A 57 15.84 -1.04 -7.41
CA ASP A 57 17.05 -1.27 -6.62
C ASP A 57 16.83 -2.39 -5.60
N ARG A 58 17.91 -3.07 -5.24
CA ARG A 58 17.93 -4.06 -4.15
C ARG A 58 19.04 -3.71 -3.18
N PHE A 59 18.72 -3.70 -1.89
CA PHE A 59 19.67 -3.44 -0.81
C PHE A 59 19.72 -4.64 0.13
N PRO A 60 20.87 -4.97 0.73
CA PRO A 60 20.92 -5.92 1.83
C PRO A 60 20.33 -5.25 3.10
N LEU A 61 19.90 -6.05 4.09
CA LEU A 61 19.22 -5.56 5.29
C LEU A 61 20.07 -4.53 6.08
N GLU A 62 21.39 -4.70 6.06
CA GLU A 62 22.37 -3.83 6.69
C GLU A 62 22.32 -2.40 6.11
N GLU A 63 21.79 -2.24 4.90
CA GLU A 63 21.64 -0.96 4.21
C GLU A 63 20.18 -0.45 4.17
N ILE A 64 19.34 -0.88 5.11
CA ILE A 64 17.93 -0.47 5.15
C ILE A 64 17.74 1.06 5.17
N ALA A 65 18.64 1.80 5.82
CA ALA A 65 18.61 3.27 5.81
C ALA A 65 18.77 3.83 4.39
N LYS A 66 19.73 3.31 3.61
CA LYS A 66 19.92 3.71 2.20
C LYS A 66 18.72 3.32 1.34
N SER A 67 18.13 2.14 1.60
CA SER A 67 16.91 1.70 0.90
C SER A 67 15.75 2.67 1.11
N ARG A 68 15.63 3.23 2.33
CA ARG A 68 14.60 4.21 2.68
C ARG A 68 14.87 5.56 2.03
N GLU A 69 16.10 6.06 2.12
CA GLU A 69 16.51 7.29 1.43
C GLU A 69 16.21 7.21 -0.07
N ARG A 70 16.48 6.05 -0.69
CA ARG A 70 16.16 5.80 -2.10
C ARG A 70 14.66 5.91 -2.41
N VAL A 71 13.79 5.51 -1.48
CA VAL A 71 12.33 5.68 -1.60
C VAL A 71 11.94 7.14 -1.40
N ASP A 72 12.51 7.82 -0.42
CA ASP A 72 12.17 9.20 -0.05
C ASP A 72 12.57 10.22 -1.12
N VAL A 73 13.74 10.04 -1.76
CA VAL A 73 14.16 10.83 -2.94
C VAL A 73 13.23 10.59 -4.14
N GLY A 74 12.51 9.48 -4.14
CA GLY A 74 11.63 9.07 -5.22
C GLY A 74 12.35 8.43 -6.40
N GLY A 75 11.60 7.76 -7.27
CA GLY A 75 12.10 7.15 -8.49
C GLY A 75 11.17 6.05 -8.99
N ARG A 76 11.54 5.42 -10.11
CA ARG A 76 10.75 4.33 -10.69
C ARG A 76 11.15 2.98 -10.10
N GLY A 77 10.19 2.07 -10.05
CA GLY A 77 10.38 0.69 -9.60
C GLY A 77 10.25 0.49 -8.10
N ARG A 78 10.17 -0.77 -7.67
CA ARG A 78 10.17 -1.14 -6.26
C ARG A 78 11.61 -1.21 -5.75
N VAL A 79 11.80 -0.75 -4.52
CA VAL A 79 13.01 -1.00 -3.75
C VAL A 79 12.78 -2.27 -2.94
N LEU A 80 13.66 -3.25 -3.08
CA LEU A 80 13.61 -4.48 -2.29
C LEU A 80 14.74 -4.51 -1.27
N VAL A 81 14.45 -5.05 -0.09
CA VAL A 81 15.44 -5.36 0.94
C VAL A 81 15.60 -6.87 1.02
N THR A 82 16.83 -7.34 0.86
CA THR A 82 17.16 -8.76 0.98
C THR A 82 17.40 -9.07 2.45
N ILE A 83 16.64 -10.02 2.98
CA ILE A 83 16.76 -10.48 4.36
C ILE A 83 17.49 -11.84 4.32
N PRO A 84 18.64 -12.00 4.99
CA PRO A 84 19.33 -13.29 5.06
C PRO A 84 18.42 -14.33 5.74
N GLU A 85 18.58 -15.60 5.37
CA GLU A 85 17.79 -16.76 5.85
C GLU A 85 16.25 -16.66 5.78
N TRP A 86 15.69 -15.67 5.07
CA TRP A 86 14.24 -15.57 4.91
C TRP A 86 13.70 -16.72 4.04
N THR A 87 13.13 -17.71 4.71
CA THR A 87 12.31 -18.73 4.06
C THR A 87 10.87 -18.21 4.05
N PRO A 88 10.30 -17.87 2.88
CA PRO A 88 8.92 -17.43 2.85
C PRO A 88 8.05 -18.56 3.43
N PRO A 89 7.09 -18.26 4.32
CA PRO A 89 6.10 -19.26 4.69
C PRO A 89 5.47 -19.77 3.39
N ARG A 90 5.38 -21.10 3.23
CA ARG A 90 4.60 -21.67 2.12
C ARG A 90 3.23 -21.00 2.18
N CYS A 91 2.75 -20.54 1.03
CA CYS A 91 1.47 -19.85 0.90
C CYS A 91 0.36 -20.79 1.43
N SER A 92 0.14 -20.72 2.74
CA SER A 92 -0.95 -21.34 3.46
C SER A 92 -1.73 -20.16 4.01
N THR A 93 -3.04 -20.31 4.00
CA THR A 93 -4.10 -19.33 4.30
C THR A 93 -3.91 -18.45 5.55
N ALA A 94 -2.86 -18.65 6.36
CA ALA A 94 -2.63 -18.07 7.68
C ALA A 94 -1.64 -16.88 7.74
N ILE A 95 -1.37 -16.14 6.65
CA ILE A 95 -0.40 -15.02 6.67
C ILE A 95 -0.86 -13.82 7.53
N PHE A 96 -2.15 -13.73 7.85
CA PHE A 96 -2.70 -12.64 8.65
C PHE A 96 -3.49 -13.19 9.84
N PRO A 97 -2.88 -13.33 11.02
CA PRO A 97 -3.66 -13.45 12.25
C PRO A 97 -4.47 -12.15 12.44
N GLU A 98 -5.75 -12.29 12.82
CA GLU A 98 -6.66 -11.18 13.11
C GLU A 98 -6.00 -10.18 14.06
N ARG A 99 -5.55 -9.04 13.53
CA ARG A 99 -5.16 -7.91 14.37
C ARG A 99 -6.45 -7.20 14.75
N THR A 100 -6.82 -7.30 16.03
CA THR A 100 -8.00 -6.67 16.62
C THR A 100 -8.05 -5.18 16.27
N HIS A 101 -9.15 -4.80 15.62
CA HIS A 101 -9.44 -3.48 15.09
C HIS A 101 -9.50 -2.45 16.22
N ASN A 102 -8.56 -1.49 16.26
CA ASN A 102 -8.64 -0.33 17.15
C ASN A 102 -9.77 0.59 16.66
N ARG A 103 -10.93 0.45 17.29
CA ARG A 103 -12.16 1.21 17.04
C ARG A 103 -11.96 2.66 17.48
N GLN A 104 -11.56 3.56 16.59
CA GLN A 104 -11.74 4.98 16.83
C GLN A 104 -13.24 5.31 16.75
N ARG A 105 -13.80 5.64 17.91
CA ARG A 105 -15.19 6.06 18.12
C ARG A 105 -15.45 7.35 17.34
N ALA A 106 -16.33 7.29 16.34
CA ALA A 106 -17.10 8.45 15.93
C ALA A 106 -18.13 8.72 17.04
N MET A 107 -17.90 9.75 17.86
CA MET A 107 -18.94 10.28 18.75
C MET A 107 -19.84 11.15 17.88
N ALA A 108 -21.08 10.70 17.75
CA ALA A 108 -22.19 11.43 17.18
C ALA A 108 -22.35 12.79 17.87
N HIS A 109 -22.52 13.85 17.08
CA HIS A 109 -23.16 15.06 17.54
C HIS A 109 -24.64 14.74 17.78
N GLY A 110 -25.05 14.86 19.04
CA GLY A 110 -26.45 14.91 19.43
C GLY A 110 -27.03 16.30 19.22
N GLU A 111 -28.31 16.26 18.85
CA GLU A 111 -29.35 17.31 18.86
C GLU A 111 -29.20 18.50 17.91
#